data_AF-A0A266N6I3-F1
#
_entry.id   AF-A0A266N6I3-F1
#
_cell.length_a   1.000
_cell.length_b   1.000
_cell.length_c   1.000
_cell.angle_alpha   90.00
_cell.angle_beta   90.00
_cell.angle_gamma   90.00
#
_symmetry.space_group_name_H-M   'P 1'
#
loop_
_entity.id
_entity.type
_entity.pdbx_description
1 polymer ?
#
loop_
_entity_poly.entity_id
_entity_poly.type
_entity_poly.pdbx_seq_one_letter_code
_entity_poly.pdbx_strand_id
1 'polypeptide(L)'
;MLALPFLEILDIFFRSPATIQPSVFGLENFSSAELERNNYELVGERYDLHFYEKSYRAPYHRGALDVVHKHYFHSANDIGNGFYLGPGLRLVSVLKWYSSTCSSDKTKKNDIKLYFSDDKEEGAVIIGGSIVIRFNQWDKRGGYHVGTIESDFSGMHTFKNIATDSVRKTMNLHLLSSILYSPFPKDESVAFIRLARYLSRTAYIHSE
;
A
#
# COMPACT_ATOMS: atom_id res chain seq x y z
N MET A 1 9.51 -11.61 -14.82
CA MET A 1 9.75 -10.16 -14.64
C MET A 1 8.56 -9.43 -15.23
N LEU A 2 8.06 -8.37 -14.59
CA LEU A 2 6.98 -7.54 -15.14
C LEU A 2 7.54 -6.57 -16.18
N ALA A 3 6.73 -6.28 -17.20
CA ALA A 3 7.11 -5.36 -18.27
C ALA A 3 7.11 -3.90 -17.79
N LEU A 4 6.19 -3.55 -16.87
CA LEU A 4 6.05 -2.20 -16.35
C LEU A 4 6.90 -1.98 -15.08
N PRO A 5 7.52 -0.81 -14.91
CA PRO A 5 8.10 -0.38 -13.65
C PRO A 5 7.07 -0.38 -12.52
N PHE A 6 7.50 -0.70 -11.29
CA PHE A 6 6.56 -0.84 -10.18
C PHE A 6 5.78 0.45 -9.86
N LEU A 7 6.39 1.63 -10.03
CA LEU A 7 5.70 2.91 -9.81
C LEU A 7 4.58 3.17 -10.83
N GLU A 8 4.66 2.61 -12.05
CA GLU A 8 3.58 2.69 -13.04
C GLU A 8 2.43 1.75 -12.66
N ILE A 9 2.76 0.53 -12.20
CA ILE A 9 1.76 -0.40 -11.66
C ILE A 9 1.04 0.24 -10.46
N LEU A 10 1.79 0.94 -9.61
CA LEU A 10 1.23 1.66 -8.47
C LEU A 10 0.31 2.81 -8.91
N ASP A 11 0.64 3.54 -9.99
CA ASP A 11 -0.25 4.56 -10.56
C ASP A 11 -1.58 3.97 -11.02
N ILE A 12 -1.53 2.83 -11.73
CA ILE A 12 -2.72 2.12 -12.18
C ILE A 12 -3.56 1.70 -10.96
N PHE A 13 -2.93 1.09 -9.95
CA PHE A 13 -3.61 0.66 -8.73
C PHE A 13 -4.27 1.84 -8.01
N PHE A 14 -3.57 2.97 -7.86
CA PHE A 14 -4.10 4.13 -7.13
C PHE A 14 -5.27 4.81 -7.83
N ARG A 15 -5.33 4.74 -9.17
CA ARG A 15 -6.45 5.28 -9.95
C ARG A 15 -7.66 4.35 -9.90
N SER A 16 -7.44 3.05 -9.90
CA SER A 16 -8.52 2.07 -9.86
C SER A 16 -8.04 0.72 -9.29
N PRO A 17 -8.08 0.56 -7.96
CA PRO A 17 -7.50 -0.61 -7.29
C PRO A 17 -8.09 -1.96 -7.73
N ALA A 18 -9.39 -1.97 -8.06
CA ALA A 18 -10.11 -3.16 -8.49
C ALA A 18 -9.95 -3.47 -9.98
N THR A 19 -9.39 -2.58 -10.81
CA THR A 19 -9.42 -2.74 -12.29
C THR A 19 -8.05 -2.74 -12.94
N ILE A 20 -7.02 -3.19 -12.22
CA ILE A 20 -5.73 -3.47 -12.87
C ILE A 20 -5.97 -4.46 -14.00
N GLN A 21 -5.42 -4.19 -15.18
CA GLN A 21 -5.62 -5.09 -16.31
C GLN A 21 -4.82 -6.39 -16.12
N PRO A 22 -5.41 -7.57 -16.36
CA PRO A 22 -4.73 -8.87 -16.28
C PRO A 22 -3.43 -8.93 -17.10
N SER A 23 -3.39 -8.21 -18.23
CA SER A 23 -2.24 -8.12 -19.12
C SER A 23 -0.98 -7.54 -18.47
N VAL A 24 -1.11 -6.74 -17.40
CA VAL A 24 0.03 -6.27 -16.59
C VAL A 24 0.83 -7.45 -16.03
N PHE A 25 0.15 -8.55 -15.73
CA PHE A 25 0.71 -9.77 -15.15
C PHE A 25 0.93 -10.89 -16.17
N GLY A 26 0.70 -10.60 -17.46
CA GLY A 26 0.76 -11.57 -18.55
C GLY A 26 -0.41 -12.55 -18.58
N LEU A 27 -1.57 -12.15 -18.06
CA LEU A 27 -2.78 -12.97 -18.00
C LEU A 27 -3.81 -12.50 -19.03
N GLU A 28 -4.66 -13.42 -19.50
CA GLU A 28 -5.82 -13.07 -20.34
C GLU A 28 -6.98 -12.48 -19.53
N ASN A 29 -7.24 -13.05 -18.35
CA ASN A 29 -8.27 -12.63 -17.41
C ASN A 29 -7.88 -13.07 -16.00
N PHE A 30 -8.66 -12.67 -14.99
CA PHE A 30 -8.46 -13.12 -13.61
C PHE A 30 -9.38 -14.28 -13.23
N SER A 31 -9.77 -15.18 -14.14
CA SER A 31 -10.50 -16.38 -13.69
C SER A 31 -9.57 -17.30 -12.89
N SER A 32 -10.12 -18.06 -11.94
CA SER A 32 -9.34 -19.04 -11.16
C SER A 32 -8.59 -20.02 -12.06
N ALA A 33 -9.21 -20.47 -13.15
CA ALA A 33 -8.57 -21.38 -14.10
C ALA A 33 -7.36 -20.75 -14.82
N GLU A 34 -7.44 -19.46 -15.17
CA GLU A 34 -6.33 -18.73 -15.78
C GLU A 34 -5.19 -18.47 -14.78
N LEU A 35 -5.53 -18.14 -13.53
CA LEU A 35 -4.57 -17.95 -12.45
C LEU A 35 -3.81 -19.25 -12.14
N GLU A 36 -4.52 -20.37 -11.97
CA GLU A 36 -3.94 -21.70 -11.74
C GLU A 36 -3.04 -22.14 -12.90
N ARG A 37 -3.50 -21.97 -14.15
CA ARG A 37 -2.72 -22.27 -15.36
C ARG A 37 -1.42 -21.45 -15.42
N ASN A 38 -1.43 -20.25 -14.86
CA ASN A 38 -0.28 -19.37 -14.79
C ASN A 38 0.51 -19.53 -13.48
N ASN A 39 0.37 -20.64 -12.75
CA ASN A 39 1.11 -20.94 -11.52
C ASN A 39 0.91 -19.90 -10.41
N TYR A 40 -0.29 -19.35 -10.27
CA TYR A 40 -0.68 -18.71 -9.02
C TYR A 40 -1.02 -19.77 -7.98
N GLU A 41 -0.64 -19.50 -6.74
CA GLU A 41 -0.94 -20.34 -5.59
C GLU A 41 -2.24 -19.86 -4.93
N LEU A 42 -3.17 -20.78 -4.69
CA LEU A 42 -4.39 -20.50 -3.95
C LEU A 42 -4.08 -20.46 -2.45
N VAL A 43 -4.51 -19.38 -1.78
CA VAL A 43 -4.44 -19.22 -0.32
C VAL A 43 -5.84 -18.99 0.23
N GLY A 44 -6.23 -19.86 1.18
CA GLY A 44 -7.57 -19.88 1.78
C GLY A 44 -8.53 -20.84 1.07
N GLU A 45 -9.81 -20.75 1.46
CA GLU A 45 -10.87 -21.65 0.97
C GLU A 45 -11.73 -20.99 -0.13
N ARG A 46 -11.97 -21.72 -1.23
CA ARG A 46 -12.60 -21.17 -2.45
C ARG A 46 -14.00 -20.62 -2.25
N TYR A 47 -14.72 -21.09 -1.23
CA TYR A 47 -16.09 -20.65 -0.96
C TYR A 47 -16.15 -19.45 -0.02
N ASP A 48 -15.04 -19.12 0.64
CA ASP A 48 -14.87 -17.99 1.54
C ASP A 48 -14.07 -16.86 0.87
N LEU A 49 -13.61 -15.90 1.68
CA LEU A 49 -12.59 -14.94 1.27
C LEU A 49 -11.26 -15.67 1.07
N HIS A 50 -10.76 -15.66 -0.17
CA HIS A 50 -9.50 -16.28 -0.54
C HIS A 50 -8.76 -15.41 -1.56
N PHE A 51 -7.53 -15.76 -1.87
CA PHE A 51 -6.80 -15.09 -2.92
C PHE A 51 -5.84 -16.04 -3.63
N TYR A 52 -5.48 -15.65 -4.83
CA TYR A 52 -4.40 -16.25 -5.59
C TYR A 52 -3.19 -15.35 -5.50
N GLU A 53 -2.01 -15.89 -5.25
CA GLU A 53 -0.78 -15.12 -5.24
C GLU A 53 0.32 -15.66 -6.14
N LYS A 54 1.14 -14.75 -6.66
CA LYS A 54 2.32 -15.10 -7.45
C LYS A 54 3.41 -14.05 -7.31
N SER A 55 4.64 -14.56 -7.20
CA SER A 55 5.85 -13.73 -7.13
C SER A 55 6.29 -13.23 -8.50
N TYR A 56 6.66 -11.96 -8.55
CA TYR A 56 7.19 -11.25 -9.69
C TYR A 56 8.40 -10.42 -9.29
N ARG A 57 9.18 -10.02 -10.29
CA ARG A 57 10.19 -8.97 -10.18
C ARG A 57 9.77 -7.82 -11.08
N ALA A 58 9.68 -6.61 -10.55
CA ALA A 58 9.30 -5.41 -11.30
C ALA A 58 10.50 -4.46 -11.40
N PRO A 59 10.77 -3.84 -12.57
CA PRO A 59 11.77 -2.78 -12.66
C PRO A 59 11.55 -1.70 -11.60
N TYR A 60 12.61 -1.35 -10.87
CA TYR A 60 12.56 -0.29 -9.86
C TYR A 60 13.92 0.41 -9.74
N HIS A 61 13.96 1.70 -10.08
CA HIS A 61 15.19 2.49 -10.20
C HIS A 61 16.26 1.80 -11.06
N ARG A 62 17.39 1.41 -10.46
CA ARG A 62 18.53 0.76 -11.14
C ARG A 62 18.52 -0.77 -11.00
N GLY A 63 17.45 -1.34 -10.45
CA GLY A 63 17.34 -2.77 -10.20
C GLY A 63 15.91 -3.27 -10.38
N ALA A 64 15.54 -4.25 -9.55
CA ALA A 64 14.20 -4.79 -9.50
C ALA A 64 13.71 -4.86 -8.06
N LEU A 65 12.40 -4.71 -7.89
CA LEU A 65 11.69 -4.95 -6.65
C LEU A 65 11.01 -6.32 -6.73
N ASP A 66 11.11 -7.10 -5.66
CA ASP A 66 10.36 -8.34 -5.54
C ASP A 66 8.94 -8.01 -5.07
N VAL A 67 7.96 -8.46 -5.85
CA VAL A 67 6.53 -8.11 -5.72
C VAL A 67 5.73 -9.39 -5.77
N VAL A 68 4.92 -9.64 -4.75
CA VAL A 68 3.90 -10.68 -4.78
C VAL A 68 2.58 -10.00 -5.13
N HIS A 69 2.03 -10.36 -6.28
CA HIS A 69 0.67 -9.94 -6.65
C HIS A 69 -0.32 -10.87 -5.97
N LYS A 70 -1.33 -10.29 -5.33
CA LYS A 70 -2.48 -10.99 -4.75
C LYS A 70 -3.73 -10.56 -5.47
N HIS A 71 -4.52 -11.52 -5.92
CA HIS A 71 -5.82 -11.29 -6.52
C HIS A 71 -6.90 -11.96 -5.69
N TYR A 72 -7.82 -11.17 -5.16
CA TYR A 72 -8.77 -11.53 -4.12
C TYR A 72 -10.12 -11.98 -4.71
N PHE A 73 -10.72 -12.97 -4.07
CA PHE A 73 -12.05 -13.46 -4.36
C PHE A 73 -12.89 -13.59 -3.10
N HIS A 74 -14.21 -13.44 -3.27
CA HIS A 74 -15.18 -13.95 -2.32
C HIS A 74 -16.14 -14.91 -3.04
N SER A 75 -16.03 -16.19 -2.68
CA SER A 75 -16.62 -17.28 -3.47
C SER A 75 -16.17 -17.17 -4.94
N ALA A 76 -17.08 -17.06 -5.92
CA ALA A 76 -16.70 -16.93 -7.34
C ALA A 76 -16.45 -15.49 -7.80
N ASN A 77 -16.62 -14.49 -6.93
CA ASN A 77 -16.55 -13.08 -7.33
C ASN A 77 -15.13 -12.55 -7.19
N ASP A 78 -14.59 -11.97 -8.27
CA ASP A 78 -13.41 -11.10 -8.23
C ASP A 78 -13.76 -9.84 -7.44
N ILE A 79 -12.93 -9.52 -6.44
CA ILE A 79 -13.15 -8.38 -5.54
C ILE A 79 -11.99 -7.40 -5.51
N GLY A 80 -10.81 -7.72 -6.06
CA GLY A 80 -9.73 -6.76 -6.20
C GLY A 80 -8.33 -7.32 -6.08
N ASN A 81 -7.37 -6.40 -5.94
CA ASN A 81 -5.94 -6.69 -6.01
C ASN A 81 -5.22 -6.20 -4.76
N GLY A 82 -4.08 -6.79 -4.48
CA GLY A 82 -3.13 -6.33 -3.48
C GLY A 82 -1.70 -6.71 -3.85
N PHE A 83 -0.77 -6.11 -3.14
CA PHE A 83 0.65 -6.34 -3.33
C PHE A 83 1.32 -6.56 -1.99
N TYR A 84 2.13 -7.62 -1.91
CA TYR A 84 3.16 -7.72 -0.89
C TYR A 84 4.52 -7.43 -1.53
N LEU A 85 5.38 -6.71 -0.82
CA LEU A 85 6.66 -6.24 -1.34
C LEU A 85 7.80 -6.76 -0.47
N GLY A 86 8.84 -7.24 -1.14
CA GLY A 86 10.13 -7.45 -0.51
C GLY A 86 10.81 -6.12 -0.12
N PRO A 87 11.99 -6.19 0.53
CA PRO A 87 12.71 -4.99 0.90
C PRO A 87 13.09 -4.16 -0.33
N GLY A 88 12.95 -2.84 -0.22
CA GLY A 88 13.54 -1.91 -1.20
C GLY A 88 12.67 -0.69 -1.49
N LEU A 89 11.35 -0.81 -1.42
CA LEU A 89 10.46 0.34 -1.61
C LEU A 89 10.33 1.13 -0.32
N ARG A 90 10.93 2.33 -0.27
CA ARG A 90 10.81 3.22 0.89
C ARG A 90 9.46 3.92 0.90
N LEU A 91 8.85 4.04 2.08
CA LEU A 91 7.59 4.76 2.25
C LEU A 91 7.68 6.20 1.71
N VAL A 92 8.77 6.91 2.03
CA VAL A 92 9.01 8.28 1.57
C VAL A 92 9.05 8.37 0.04
N SER A 93 9.54 7.33 -0.66
CA SER A 93 9.53 7.31 -2.13
C SER A 93 8.10 7.25 -2.67
N VAL A 94 7.23 6.43 -2.06
CA VAL A 94 5.81 6.34 -2.43
C VAL A 94 5.07 7.63 -2.13
N LEU A 95 5.25 8.21 -0.94
CA LEU A 95 4.62 9.48 -0.58
C LEU A 95 5.06 10.63 -1.50
N LYS A 96 6.34 10.66 -1.89
CA LYS A 96 6.87 11.64 -2.84
C LYS A 96 6.25 11.45 -4.22
N TRP A 97 6.20 10.22 -4.70
CA TRP A 97 5.57 9.88 -5.98
C TRP A 97 4.09 10.29 -5.96
N TYR A 98 3.32 9.86 -4.95
CA TYR A 98 1.91 10.19 -4.79
C TYR A 98 1.68 11.71 -4.79
N SER A 99 2.48 12.44 -4.02
CA SER A 99 2.42 13.90 -3.97
C SER A 99 2.68 14.53 -5.35
N SER A 100 3.66 14.05 -6.10
CA SER A 100 3.99 14.58 -7.43
C SER A 100 2.90 14.31 -8.46
N THR A 101 2.26 13.14 -8.40
CA THR A 101 1.24 12.72 -9.38
C THR A 101 -0.13 13.33 -9.08
N CYS A 102 -0.44 13.60 -7.81
CA CYS A 102 -1.70 14.19 -7.37
C CYS A 102 -1.65 15.73 -7.19
N SER A 103 -0.54 16.39 -7.57
CA SER A 103 -0.34 17.84 -7.37
C SER A 103 -1.35 18.75 -8.08
N SER A 104 -2.10 18.25 -9.08
CA SER A 104 -3.14 19.00 -9.78
C SER A 104 -4.47 19.09 -9.02
N ASP A 105 -4.72 18.22 -8.04
CA ASP A 105 -5.98 18.15 -7.30
C ASP A 105 -5.74 18.40 -5.81
N LYS A 106 -5.95 19.65 -5.38
CA LYS A 106 -5.74 20.08 -3.98
C LYS A 106 -6.58 19.28 -2.99
N THR A 107 -7.70 18.67 -3.41
CA THR A 107 -8.56 17.88 -2.53
C THR A 107 -7.92 16.56 -2.10
N LYS A 108 -7.03 15.99 -2.92
CA LYS A 108 -6.35 14.71 -2.65
C LYS A 108 -5.18 14.82 -1.66
N LYS A 109 -4.64 16.03 -1.43
CA LYS A 109 -3.52 16.22 -0.49
C LYS A 109 -3.91 15.97 0.98
N ASN A 110 -5.18 16.19 1.34
CA ASN A 110 -5.69 16.00 2.72
C ASN A 110 -6.24 14.59 2.98
N ASP A 111 -6.07 13.66 2.04
CA ASP A 111 -6.60 12.29 2.16
C ASP A 111 -5.59 11.29 2.69
N ILE A 112 -4.50 11.77 3.31
CA ILE A 112 -3.48 10.91 3.91
C ILE A 112 -3.67 10.86 5.43
N LYS A 113 -3.91 9.66 5.95
CA LYS A 113 -3.97 9.39 7.39
C LYS A 113 -2.87 8.41 7.77
N LEU A 114 -2.09 8.76 8.78
CA LEU A 114 -0.99 7.93 9.27
C LEU A 114 -1.41 7.20 10.53
N TYR A 115 -1.12 5.91 10.56
CA TYR A 115 -1.36 5.03 11.69
C TYR A 115 -0.06 4.36 12.09
N PHE A 116 0.14 4.16 13.39
CA PHE A 116 1.32 3.49 13.92
C PHE A 116 0.92 2.50 15.01
N SER A 117 1.70 1.43 15.11
CA SER A 117 1.81 0.61 16.31
C SER A 117 2.35 1.45 17.49
N ASP A 118 2.19 0.95 18.72
CA ASP A 118 2.60 1.67 19.93
C ASP A 118 4.11 1.97 19.95
N ASP A 119 4.93 1.02 19.50
CA ASP A 119 6.39 1.17 19.39
C ASP A 119 6.84 1.91 18.12
N LYS A 120 5.90 2.16 17.20
CA LYS A 120 6.11 2.77 15.87
C LYS A 120 7.10 2.01 14.99
N GLU A 121 7.40 0.74 15.27
CA GLU A 121 8.19 -0.08 14.34
C GLU A 121 7.36 -0.44 13.10
N GLU A 122 6.05 -0.54 13.26
CA GLU A 122 5.08 -0.75 12.18
C GLU A 122 4.07 0.39 12.07
N GLY A 123 3.53 0.56 10.88
CA GLY A 123 2.45 1.49 10.65
C GLY A 123 1.73 1.27 9.33
N ALA A 124 0.75 2.13 9.09
CA ALA A 124 0.00 2.14 7.87
C ALA A 124 -0.31 3.57 7.43
N VAL A 125 -0.33 3.78 6.11
CA VAL A 125 -0.89 4.99 5.51
C VAL A 125 -2.22 4.61 4.87
N ILE A 126 -3.28 5.33 5.23
CA ILE A 126 -4.54 5.29 4.49
C ILE A 126 -4.57 6.49 3.54
N ILE A 127 -4.80 6.21 2.26
CA ILE A 127 -4.90 7.19 1.17
C ILE A 127 -6.25 7.01 0.48
N GLY A 128 -6.92 8.09 0.07
CA GLY A 128 -8.16 7.93 -0.69
C GLY A 128 -9.34 7.42 0.15
N GLY A 129 -9.24 7.47 1.48
CA GLY A 129 -10.11 6.78 2.43
C GLY A 129 -10.18 5.24 2.34
N SER A 130 -9.46 4.60 1.41
CA SER A 130 -9.70 3.20 0.99
C SER A 130 -8.44 2.42 0.66
N ILE A 131 -7.35 3.08 0.24
CA ILE A 131 -6.07 2.43 -0.07
C ILE A 131 -5.24 2.38 1.20
N VAL A 132 -4.69 1.23 1.52
CA VAL A 132 -3.83 0.98 2.67
C VAL A 132 -2.43 0.63 2.21
N ILE A 133 -1.43 1.37 2.68
CA ILE A 133 -0.01 1.04 2.56
C ILE A 133 0.49 0.65 3.95
N ARG A 134 0.71 -0.64 4.22
CA ARG A 134 1.41 -1.08 5.43
C ARG A 134 2.92 -0.95 5.24
N PHE A 135 3.57 -0.45 6.26
CA PHE A 135 5.01 -0.26 6.29
C PHE A 135 5.58 -0.66 7.64
N ASN A 136 6.86 -0.97 7.65
CA ASN A 136 7.57 -1.34 8.86
C ASN A 136 9.04 -0.97 8.76
N GLN A 137 9.67 -0.95 9.92
CA GLN A 137 11.09 -0.67 10.08
C GLN A 137 11.87 -1.99 10.06
N TRP A 138 12.46 -2.33 8.91
CA TRP A 138 13.23 -3.57 8.77
C TRP A 138 14.60 -3.52 9.42
N ASP A 139 15.13 -2.31 9.60
CA ASP A 139 16.43 -2.04 10.25
C ASP A 139 16.27 -0.89 11.23
N LYS A 140 16.78 -1.07 12.45
CA LYS A 140 16.82 -0.05 13.52
C LYS A 140 17.47 1.27 13.08
N ARG A 141 18.36 1.25 12.07
CA ARG A 141 19.01 2.45 11.50
C ARG A 141 18.38 2.94 10.19
N GLY A 142 17.43 2.18 9.65
CA GLY A 142 16.75 2.41 8.37
C GLY A 142 15.66 3.48 8.42
N GLY A 143 14.93 3.62 7.32
CA GLY A 143 13.62 4.27 7.30
C GLY A 143 12.53 3.21 7.13
N TYR A 144 11.27 3.64 7.09
CA TYR A 144 10.16 2.73 6.81
C TYR A 144 10.20 2.22 5.36
N HIS A 145 9.96 0.93 5.22
CA HIS A 145 9.78 0.25 3.94
C HIS A 145 8.34 -0.20 3.81
N VAL A 146 7.80 -0.11 2.61
CA VAL A 146 6.47 -0.61 2.29
C VAL A 146 6.54 -2.13 2.23
N GLY A 147 5.67 -2.79 3.01
CA GLY A 147 5.52 -4.24 2.97
C GLY A 147 4.26 -4.68 2.24
N THR A 148 3.16 -3.91 2.33
CA THR A 148 1.89 -4.29 1.71
C THR A 148 1.13 -3.09 1.20
N ILE A 149 0.47 -3.24 0.05
CA ILE A 149 -0.39 -2.24 -0.56
C ILE A 149 -1.71 -2.93 -0.94
N GLU A 150 -2.80 -2.48 -0.35
CA GLU A 150 -4.13 -3.08 -0.51
C GLU A 150 -5.19 -1.98 -0.61
N SER A 151 -6.42 -2.35 -0.96
CA SER A 151 -7.56 -1.46 -0.97
C SER A 151 -8.79 -2.14 -0.43
N ASP A 152 -9.67 -1.33 0.15
CA ASP A 152 -11.04 -1.68 0.45
C ASP A 152 -11.82 -2.12 -0.81
N PHE A 153 -12.73 -3.09 -0.65
CA PHE A 153 -13.48 -3.69 -1.76
C PHE A 153 -14.75 -2.87 -2.04
N SER A 154 -14.72 -2.02 -3.06
CA SER A 154 -15.78 -1.05 -3.35
C SER A 154 -17.13 -1.66 -3.80
N GLY A 155 -17.18 -2.96 -4.11
CA GLY A 155 -18.36 -3.67 -4.61
C GLY A 155 -19.08 -4.59 -3.61
N MET A 156 -18.57 -4.79 -2.40
CA MET A 156 -19.15 -5.74 -1.43
C MET A 156 -19.63 -5.06 -0.15
N HIS A 157 -20.90 -5.23 0.20
CA HIS A 157 -21.46 -4.67 1.44
C HIS A 157 -20.83 -5.30 2.70
N THR A 158 -20.58 -6.60 2.70
CA THR A 158 -20.07 -7.34 3.88
C THR A 158 -18.60 -7.06 4.19
N PHE A 159 -17.80 -6.79 3.16
CA PHE A 159 -16.34 -6.68 3.26
C PHE A 159 -15.80 -5.33 2.81
N LYS A 160 -16.68 -4.33 2.76
CA LYS A 160 -16.40 -3.03 2.15
C LYS A 160 -15.10 -2.39 2.66
N ASN A 161 -14.87 -2.46 3.97
CA ASN A 161 -13.80 -1.72 4.64
C ASN A 161 -12.72 -2.62 5.27
N ILE A 162 -12.51 -3.87 4.78
CA ILE A 162 -11.61 -4.83 5.44
C ILE A 162 -10.22 -4.24 5.69
N ALA A 163 -9.61 -3.62 4.69
CA ALA A 163 -8.22 -3.18 4.77
C ALA A 163 -8.11 -2.01 5.76
N THR A 164 -9.00 -1.03 5.63
CA THR A 164 -8.96 0.16 6.49
C THR A 164 -9.42 -0.13 7.92
N ASP A 165 -10.41 -0.98 8.13
CA ASP A 165 -10.86 -1.38 9.47
C ASP A 165 -9.82 -2.21 10.20
N SER A 166 -9.09 -3.08 9.48
CA SER A 166 -7.97 -3.81 10.07
C SER A 166 -6.91 -2.85 10.63
N VAL A 167 -6.57 -1.79 9.91
CA VAL A 167 -5.66 -0.74 10.40
C VAL A 167 -6.25 -0.01 11.61
N ARG A 168 -7.49 0.50 11.50
CA ARG A 168 -8.13 1.27 12.58
C ARG A 168 -8.30 0.49 13.88
N LYS A 169 -8.43 -0.84 13.80
CA LYS A 169 -8.56 -1.73 14.96
C LYS A 169 -7.23 -2.10 15.62
N THR A 170 -6.12 -2.01 14.88
CA THR A 170 -4.81 -2.52 15.33
C THR A 170 -3.75 -1.45 15.54
N MET A 171 -4.02 -0.21 15.11
CA MET A 171 -3.04 0.87 15.13
C MET A 171 -3.69 2.20 15.54
N ASN A 172 -2.88 3.10 16.08
CA ASN A 172 -3.31 4.42 16.53
C ASN A 172 -3.22 5.43 15.41
N LEU A 173 -4.25 6.27 15.24
CA LEU A 173 -4.21 7.40 14.33
C LEU A 173 -3.26 8.48 14.86
N HIS A 174 -2.29 8.89 14.04
CA HIS A 174 -1.44 10.03 14.29
C HIS A 174 -1.82 11.18 13.37
N LEU A 175 -2.34 12.25 13.95
CA LEU A 175 -2.66 13.48 13.20
C LEU A 175 -1.38 14.03 12.60
N LEU A 176 -1.42 14.45 11.33
CA LEU A 176 -0.25 15.05 10.68
C LEU A 176 0.28 16.22 11.50
N SER A 177 -0.57 17.10 12.04
CA SER A 177 -0.18 18.18 12.94
C SER A 177 0.69 17.69 14.10
N SER A 178 0.32 16.59 14.77
CA SER A 178 1.10 16.01 15.88
C SER A 178 2.48 15.47 15.48
N ILE A 179 2.68 15.13 14.20
CA ILE A 179 3.95 14.60 13.67
C ILE A 179 4.89 15.76 13.27
N LEU A 180 4.35 16.95 13.01
CA LEU A 180 5.10 18.05 12.37
C LEU A 180 5.84 18.96 13.37
N TYR A 181 5.46 18.94 14.66
CA TYR A 181 6.03 19.85 15.67
C TYR A 181 7.10 19.16 16.52
N SER A 182 8.33 19.68 16.41
CA SER A 182 9.45 19.41 17.32
C SER A 182 9.20 20.12 18.67
N PRO A 183 9.69 19.61 19.81
CA PRO A 183 10.61 18.47 19.96
C PRO A 183 9.93 17.11 19.95
N PHE A 184 10.49 16.17 19.17
CA PHE A 184 10.16 14.76 19.29
C PHE A 184 10.67 14.23 20.64
N PRO A 185 9.92 13.35 21.33
CA PRO A 185 10.40 12.66 22.53
C PRO A 185 11.75 11.99 22.29
N LYS A 186 12.58 11.91 23.34
CA LYS A 186 13.97 11.41 23.25
C LYS A 186 14.08 9.94 22.81
N ASP A 187 13.00 9.18 22.89
CA ASP A 187 12.95 7.74 22.63
C ASP A 187 12.21 7.39 21.34
N GLU A 188 11.93 8.36 20.47
CA GLU A 188 11.27 8.10 19.19
C GLU A 188 12.18 7.37 18.20
N SER A 189 11.58 6.48 17.40
CA SER A 189 12.32 5.73 16.38
C SER A 189 12.96 6.65 15.35
N VAL A 190 14.18 6.32 14.91
CA VAL A 190 14.89 7.10 13.88
C VAL A 190 14.09 7.14 12.57
N ALA A 191 13.36 6.06 12.27
CA ALA A 191 12.49 5.98 11.11
C ALA A 191 11.33 6.98 11.21
N PHE A 192 10.69 7.07 12.38
CA PHE A 192 9.63 8.05 12.66
C PHE A 192 10.13 9.49 12.50
N ILE A 193 11.26 9.83 13.13
CA ILE A 193 11.85 11.18 13.03
C ILE A 193 12.16 11.54 11.57
N ARG A 194 12.68 10.59 10.77
CA ARG A 194 12.97 10.81 9.34
C ARG A 194 11.71 11.04 8.53
N LEU A 195 10.66 10.25 8.76
CA LEU A 195 9.37 10.44 8.11
C LEU A 195 8.77 11.80 8.49
N ALA A 196 8.75 12.14 9.78
CA ALA A 196 8.24 13.41 10.28
C ALA A 196 8.96 14.62 9.65
N ARG A 197 10.29 14.59 9.59
CA ARG A 197 11.11 15.61 8.91
C ARG A 197 10.82 15.70 7.41
N TYR A 198 10.52 14.58 6.76
CA TYR A 198 10.12 14.59 5.36
C TYR A 198 8.75 15.27 5.21
N LEU A 199 7.76 14.85 5.98
CA LEU A 199 6.40 15.41 5.92
C LEU A 199 6.36 16.92 6.21
N SER A 200 7.20 17.40 7.14
CA SER A 200 7.28 18.82 7.47
C SER A 200 7.91 19.69 6.39
N ARG A 201 8.92 19.17 5.68
CA ARG A 201 9.53 19.87 4.55
C ARG A 201 8.66 19.90 3.30
N THR A 202 7.81 18.88 3.12
CA THR A 202 7.07 18.68 1.86
C THR A 202 5.72 19.41 1.85
N ALA A 203 5.42 20.21 2.88
CA ALA A 203 4.17 20.97 3.01
C ALA A 203 2.93 20.12 2.65
N TYR A 204 2.69 19.05 3.43
CA TYR A 204 1.30 18.66 3.77
C TYR A 204 0.59 19.75 4.59
N ILE A 205 1.30 20.82 4.89
CA ILE A 205 0.83 22.10 5.41
C ILE A 205 0.03 22.77 4.30
N HIS A 206 -1.29 22.57 4.29
CA HIS A 206 -2.28 23.64 4.17
C HIS A 206 -3.68 23.10 4.51
N SER A 207 -4.33 23.83 5.44
CA SER A 207 -5.70 23.75 5.94
C SER A 207 -6.02 22.69 7.01
N GLU A 208 -5.75 23.02 8.28
CA GLU A 208 -6.86 23.05 9.24
C GLU A 208 -7.70 24.30 8.96
#